data_AF-A0A6P0TDY0-F1
#
_entry.id   AF-A0A6P0TDY0-F1
#
_cell.length_a   1.000
_cell.length_b   1.000
_cell.length_c   1.000
_cell.angle_alpha   90.00
_cell.angle_beta   90.00
_cell.angle_gamma   90.00
#
_symmetry.space_group_name_H-M   'P 1'
#
loop_
_entity.id
_entity.type
_entity.pdbx_description
1 polymer ?
#
loop_
_entity_poly.entity_id
_entity_poly.type
_entity_poly.pdbx_seq_one_letter_code
_entity_poly.pdbx_strand_id
1 'polypeptide(L)' 'MAQKDRISVDVSDIKAEIEAFRKDVAWRELSLASKVRVLVIERLEQEKPSKSPQNTNTK' A
#
# COMPACT_ATOMS: atom_id res chain seq x y z
N MET A 1 -18.66 15.01 -16.02
CA MET A 1 -17.28 14.75 -15.59
C MET A 1 -17.32 14.40 -14.11
N ALA A 2 -16.98 13.17 -13.72
CA ALA A 2 -17.00 12.76 -12.32
C ALA A 2 -15.81 13.41 -11.59
N GLN A 3 -16.09 14.37 -10.71
CA GLN A 3 -15.10 14.98 -9.84
C GLN A 3 -14.58 13.87 -8.91
N LYS A 4 -13.31 13.50 -9.04
CA LYS A 4 -12.68 12.55 -8.12
C LYS A 4 -12.73 13.16 -6.72
N ASP A 5 -13.42 12.50 -5.79
CA ASP A 5 -13.36 12.85 -4.38
C ASP A 5 -11.91 12.76 -3.90
N ARG A 6 -11.32 13.91 -3.60
CA ARG A 6 -9.97 14.00 -3.03
C ARG A 6 -10.14 14.16 -1.53
N ILE A 7 -9.67 13.16 -0.79
CA ILE A 7 -9.60 13.23 0.67
C ILE A 7 -8.20 13.71 1.02
N SER A 8 -8.11 14.81 1.77
CA SER A 8 -6.85 15.28 2.35
C SER A 8 -6.65 14.61 3.69
N VAL A 9 -5.48 14.00 3.89
CA VAL A 9 -5.10 13.35 5.15
C VAL A 9 -3.76 13.93 5.56
N ASP A 10 -3.69 14.41 6.80
CA ASP A 10 -2.41 14.79 7.41
C ASP A 10 -1.68 13.53 7.87
N VAL A 11 -0.40 13.45 7.53
CA VAL A 11 0.51 12.33 7.85
C VAL A 11 1.82 12.84 8.44
N SER A 12 1.83 14.09 8.94
CA SER A 12 3.04 14.76 9.44
C SER A 12 3.64 14.04 10.65
N ASP A 13 2.80 13.44 11.48
CA ASP A 13 3.17 12.62 12.64
C ASP A 13 3.97 11.37 12.24
N ILE A 14 3.56 10.68 11.18
CA ILE A 14 4.15 9.42 10.72
C ILE A 14 5.14 9.58 9.56
N LYS A 15 5.37 10.81 9.08
CA LYS A 15 6.23 11.08 7.92
C LYS A 15 7.63 10.49 8.09
N ALA A 16 8.26 10.72 9.23
CA ALA A 16 9.63 10.27 9.50
C ALA A 16 9.74 8.74 9.45
N GLU A 17 8.74 8.04 9.99
CA GLU A 17 8.68 6.58 9.98
C GLU A 17 8.51 6.04 8.55
N ILE A 18 7.63 6.66 7.76
CA ILE A 18 7.41 6.29 6.35
C ILE A 18 8.69 6.47 5.53
N GLU A 19 9.40 7.57 5.72
CA GLU A 19 10.66 7.85 5.00
C GLU A 19 11.77 6.87 5.38
N ALA A 20 11.82 6.43 6.64
CA ALA A 20 12.82 5.50 7.14
C ALA A 20 12.46 4.01 6.92
N PHE A 21 11.22 3.69 6.51
CA PHE A 21 10.70 2.33 6.46
C PHE A 21 11.52 1.38 5.56
N ARG A 22 11.98 1.86 4.38
CA ARG A 22 12.87 1.09 3.50
C ARG A 22 14.14 1.85 3.20
N LYS A 23 15.22 1.08 3.02
CA LYS A 23 16.57 1.63 2.82
C LYS A 23 17.00 1.69 1.37
N ASP A 24 16.24 1.09 0.45
CA ASP A 24 16.58 1.02 -0.96
C ASP A 24 16.46 2.38 -1.66
N VAL A 25 17.19 2.54 -2.76
CA VAL A 25 17.26 3.80 -3.52
C VAL A 25 15.90 4.15 -4.11
N ALA A 26 15.18 3.15 -4.65
CA ALA A 26 13.87 3.38 -5.27
C ALA A 26 12.88 3.96 -4.25
N TRP A 27 12.87 3.47 -3.01
CA TRP A 27 12.03 4.04 -1.95
C TRP A 27 12.35 5.51 -1.68
N ARG A 28 13.63 5.88 -1.61
CA ARG A 28 14.03 7.27 -1.30
C ARG A 28 13.53 8.26 -2.36
N GLU A 29 13.52 7.85 -3.62
CA GLU A 29 13.08 8.67 -4.75
C GLU A 29 11.55 8.84 -4.83
N LEU A 30 10.77 8.00 -4.15
CA LEU A 30 9.31 8.13 -4.13
C LEU A 30 8.84 9.34 -3.32
N SER A 31 7.80 10.00 -3.85
CA SER A 31 7.03 11.01 -3.10
C SER A 31 6.38 10.40 -1.85
N LEU A 32 6.13 11.22 -0.81
CA LEU A 32 5.45 10.76 0.40
C LEU A 32 4.08 10.14 0.10
N ALA A 33 3.31 10.73 -0.82
CA ALA A 33 2.02 10.19 -1.25
C ALA A 33 2.16 8.81 -1.92
N SER A 34 3.20 8.62 -2.74
CA SER A 34 3.49 7.32 -3.36
C SER A 34 3.88 6.28 -2.31
N LYS A 35 4.72 6.64 -1.34
CA LYS A 35 5.11 5.77 -0.22
C LYS A 35 3.90 5.31 0.57
N VAL A 36 3.05 6.26 1.01
CA VAL A 36 1.80 5.96 1.73
C VAL A 36 0.92 5.01 0.92
N ARG A 37 0.74 5.28 -0.38
CA ARG A 37 -0.08 4.43 -1.26
C ARG A 37 0.46 3.00 -1.33
N VAL A 38 1.77 2.81 -1.47
CA VAL A 38 2.39 1.48 -1.51
C VAL A 38 2.16 0.74 -0.19
N LEU A 39 2.42 1.37 0.96
CA LEU A 39 2.20 0.74 2.27
C LEU A 39 0.75 0.32 2.49
N VAL A 40 -0.21 1.17 2.10
CA VAL A 40 -1.64 0.85 2.21
C VAL A 40 -2.01 -0.32 1.31
N ILE A 41 -1.55 -0.33 0.06
CA ILE A 41 -1.83 -1.43 -0.88
C ILE A 41 -1.28 -2.74 -0.34
N GLU A 42 -0.02 -2.76 0.12
CA GLU A 42 0.62 -3.95 0.66
C GLU A 42 -0.12 -4.49 1.88
N ARG A 43 -0.51 -3.60 2.81
CA ARG A 43 -1.29 -3.98 3.98
C ARG A 43 -2.64 -4.57 3.60
N LEU A 44 -3.33 -3.95 2.63
CA LEU A 44 -4.61 -4.45 2.12
C LEU A 44 -4.43 -5.80 1.42
N GLU A 45 -3.32 -6.04 0.72
CA GLU A 45 -3.02 -7.32 0.09
C GLU A 45 -2.75 -8.43 1.11
N GLN A 46 -2.08 -8.12 2.22
CA GLN A 46 -1.88 -9.06 3.32
C GLN A 46 -3.19 -9.50 3.98
N GLU A 47 -4.21 -8.63 3.99
CA GLU A 47 -5.55 -8.93 4.55
C GLU A 47 -6.48 -9.63 3.54
N LYS A 48 -6.12 -9.69 2.26
CA LYS A 48 -6.92 -10.46 1.30
C LYS A 48 -6.81 -11.94 1.67
N PRO A 49 -7.93 -12.65 1.85
CA PRO A 49 -7.86 -14.09 2.06
C PRO A 49 -7.10 -14.69 0.88
N SER A 50 -6.01 -15.40 1.18
CA SER A 50 -5.27 -16.15 0.17
C SER A 50 -6.30 -16.98 -0.58
N LYS A 51 -6.45 -16.77 -1.89
CA LYS A 51 -7.29 -17.65 -2.70
C LYS A 51 -6.72 -19.06 -2.55
N SER A 52 -7.31 -19.84 -1.67
CA SER A 52 -6.99 -21.25 -1.50
C SER A 52 -7.09 -21.90 -2.89
N PRO A 53 -6.06 -22.60 -3.37
CA PRO A 53 -6.20 -23.40 -4.58
C PRO A 53 -7.28 -24.45 -4.33
N GLN A 54 -8.45 -24.26 -4.93
CA GLN A 54 -9.47 -25.31 -5.01
C GLN A 54 -8.89 -26.47 -5.82
N ASN A 55 -8.38 -27.47 -5.11
CA ASN A 55 -8.02 -28.76 -5.67
C ASN A 55 -9.31 -29.49 -6.05
N THR A 56 -9.78 -29.31 -7.27
CA THR A 56 -10.84 -30.14 -7.87
C THR A 56 -10.19 -31.40 -8.44
N ASN A 57 -9.93 -32.38 -7.58
CA ASN A 57 -9.68 -33.75 -8.03
C ASN A 57 -10.68 -34.68 -7.35
N THR A 58 -11.82 -34.86 -7.99
CA THR A 58 -12.73 -35.97 -7.73
C THR A 58 -12.76 -36.80 -9.01
N LYS A 59 -12.08 -37.95 -8.96
CA LYS A 59 -12.24 -39.05 -9.92
C LYS A 59 -13.47 -39.87 -9.55
#